data_AF-A0A067T0I1-F1
#
_entry.id   AF-A0A067T0I1-F1
#
_cell.length_a   1.000
_cell.length_b   1.000
_cell.length_c   1.000
_cell.angle_alpha   90.00
_cell.angle_beta   90.00
_cell.angle_gamma   90.00
#
_symmetry.space_group_name_H-M   'P 1'
#
loop_
_entity.id
_entity.type
_entity.pdbx_description
1 polymer ?
#
loop_
_entity_poly.entity_id
_entity_poly.type
_entity_poly.pdbx_seq_one_letter_code
_entity_poly.pdbx_strand_id
1 'polypeptide(L)'
;MSARSQVESLLAIIKEAAFKALDEYEKAGKPTPTLDSLDTHPLDIAEDKLQLKKVISKLEGACEQLCTTLAPPSHTIMNRAQEFGWACLRVAVQQKIADVLAKHPEGLHVDVLSEKVKIHPMKLGSILRVLAAKHCFREVSPDVFTNNRLSPSAKRLT
;
A
#
# COMPACT_ATOMS: atom_id res chain seq x y z
N MET A 1 -14.05 -6.47 -30.64
CA MET A 1 -14.18 -6.88 -29.22
C MET A 1 -15.20 -5.99 -28.55
N SER A 2 -16.14 -6.57 -27.80
CA SER A 2 -17.08 -5.79 -26.97
C SER A 2 -16.43 -5.39 -25.65
N ALA A 3 -16.93 -4.34 -24.98
CA ALA A 3 -16.48 -3.95 -23.64
C ALA A 3 -16.54 -5.12 -22.64
N ARG A 4 -17.60 -5.95 -22.75
CA ARG A 4 -17.73 -7.18 -21.95
C ARG A 4 -16.58 -8.16 -22.18
N SER A 5 -16.24 -8.45 -23.44
CA SER A 5 -15.13 -9.37 -23.76
C SER A 5 -13.76 -8.85 -23.28
N GLN A 6 -13.57 -7.53 -23.21
CA GLN A 6 -12.37 -6.92 -22.66
C GLN A 6 -12.29 -7.11 -21.14
N VAL A 7 -13.39 -6.87 -20.42
CA VAL A 7 -13.46 -7.11 -18.96
C VAL A 7 -13.22 -8.57 -18.62
N GLU A 8 -13.85 -9.50 -19.36
CA GLU A 8 -13.63 -10.95 -19.17
C GLU A 8 -12.16 -11.34 -19.41
N SER A 9 -11.51 -10.74 -20.43
CA SER A 9 -10.08 -10.93 -20.69
C SER A 9 -9.18 -10.38 -19.57
N LEU A 10 -9.50 -9.20 -19.02
CA LEU A 10 -8.77 -8.61 -17.90
C LEU A 10 -8.87 -9.49 -16.64
N LEU A 11 -10.05 -10.04 -16.33
CA LEU A 11 -10.23 -10.95 -15.20
C LEU A 11 -9.39 -12.22 -15.35
N ALA A 12 -9.30 -12.78 -16.57
CA ALA A 12 -8.43 -13.92 -16.84
C ALA A 12 -6.95 -13.58 -16.60
N ILE A 13 -6.50 -12.41 -17.07
CA ILE A 13 -5.13 -11.92 -16.84
C ILE A 13 -4.84 -11.72 -15.36
N ILE A 14 -5.75 -11.08 -14.62
CA ILE A 14 -5.60 -10.83 -13.18
C ILE A 14 -5.47 -12.16 -12.43
N LYS A 15 -6.36 -13.12 -12.72
CA LYS A 15 -6.33 -14.45 -12.11
C LYS A 15 -5.01 -15.16 -12.40
N GLU A 16 -4.62 -15.23 -13.67
CA GLU A 16 -3.38 -15.88 -14.10
C GLU A 16 -2.14 -15.24 -13.45
N ALA A 17 -2.05 -13.90 -13.45
CA ALA A 17 -0.92 -13.18 -12.87
C ALA A 17 -0.86 -13.35 -11.35
N ALA A 18 -1.99 -13.35 -10.65
CA ALA A 18 -2.04 -13.58 -9.21
C ALA A 18 -1.48 -14.97 -8.85
N PHE A 19 -1.95 -16.04 -9.52
CA PHE A 19 -1.43 -17.39 -9.27
C PHE A 19 0.06 -17.51 -9.63
N LYS A 20 0.50 -16.95 -10.76
CA LYS A 20 1.93 -16.94 -11.11
C LYS A 20 2.78 -16.22 -10.06
N ALA A 21 2.28 -15.15 -9.45
CA ALA A 21 3.01 -14.47 -8.39
C ALA A 21 3.17 -15.37 -7.15
N LEU A 22 2.12 -16.13 -6.79
CA LEU A 22 2.19 -17.12 -5.71
C LEU A 22 3.22 -18.21 -6.02
N ASP A 23 3.21 -18.76 -7.24
CA ASP A 23 4.18 -19.77 -7.67
C ASP A 23 5.63 -19.25 -7.55
N GLU A 24 5.89 -17.98 -7.87
CA GLU A 24 7.23 -17.39 -7.74
C GLU A 24 7.67 -17.23 -6.28
N TYR A 25 6.74 -16.91 -5.36
CA TYR A 25 7.04 -16.91 -3.92
C TYR A 25 7.37 -18.33 -3.41
N GLU A 26 6.59 -19.33 -3.82
CA GLU A 26 6.81 -20.73 -3.46
C GLU A 26 8.15 -21.26 -3.98
N LYS A 27 8.50 -20.98 -5.25
CA LYS A 27 9.80 -21.33 -5.83
C LYS A 27 10.98 -20.72 -5.07
N ALA A 28 10.83 -19.50 -4.59
CA ALA A 28 11.85 -18.83 -3.79
C ALA A 28 11.91 -19.35 -2.33
N GLY A 29 11.01 -20.27 -1.93
CA GLY A 29 10.88 -20.75 -0.56
C GLY A 29 10.51 -19.64 0.42
N LYS A 30 9.83 -18.58 -0.06
CA LYS A 30 9.41 -17.44 0.76
C LYS A 30 7.88 -17.45 0.92
N PRO A 31 7.35 -17.16 2.11
CA PRO A 31 5.91 -17.00 2.27
C PRO A 31 5.41 -15.78 1.47
N THR A 32 4.20 -15.87 0.95
CA THR A 32 3.51 -14.72 0.37
C THR A 32 3.37 -13.63 1.44
N PRO A 33 3.83 -12.40 1.18
CA PRO A 33 3.76 -11.32 2.17
C PRO A 33 2.32 -10.93 2.47
N THR A 34 2.02 -10.68 3.75
CA THR A 34 0.74 -10.09 4.18
C THR A 34 0.88 -8.57 4.26
N LEU A 35 -0.25 -7.84 4.23
CA LEU A 35 -0.23 -6.37 4.32
C LEU A 35 0.33 -5.85 5.65
N ASP A 36 0.20 -6.64 6.72
CA ASP A 36 0.55 -6.25 8.08
C ASP A 36 1.94 -6.73 8.51
N SER A 37 2.56 -7.66 7.76
CA SER A 37 3.89 -8.16 8.07
C SER A 37 4.93 -7.06 7.93
N LEU A 38 5.77 -6.89 8.95
CA LEU A 38 6.94 -6.00 8.94
C LEU A 38 8.20 -6.68 8.40
N ASP A 39 8.07 -7.92 7.90
CA ASP A 39 9.18 -8.67 7.34
C ASP A 39 9.67 -8.01 6.04
N THR A 40 10.95 -8.22 5.74
CA THR A 40 11.55 -7.69 4.51
C THR A 40 10.83 -8.26 3.29
N HIS A 41 10.52 -7.42 2.30
CA HIS A 41 9.90 -7.88 1.07
C HIS A 41 10.80 -8.91 0.37
N PRO A 42 10.27 -10.07 -0.06
CA PRO A 42 11.07 -11.05 -0.82
C PRO A 42 11.81 -10.46 -2.03
N LEU A 43 11.21 -9.51 -2.77
CA LEU A 43 11.83 -8.80 -3.90
C LEU A 43 13.02 -7.91 -3.55
N ASP A 44 13.17 -7.50 -2.28
CA ASP A 44 14.30 -6.68 -1.84
C ASP A 44 15.58 -7.53 -1.74
N ILE A 45 15.44 -8.83 -1.45
CA ILE A 45 16.56 -9.76 -1.21
C ILE A 45 16.72 -10.83 -2.30
N ALA A 46 15.73 -11.04 -3.16
CA ALA A 46 15.79 -12.05 -4.21
C ALA A 46 16.87 -11.71 -5.25
N GLU A 47 17.72 -12.70 -5.57
CA GLU A 47 18.76 -12.60 -6.60
C GLU A 47 18.14 -12.49 -8.00
N ASP A 48 17.21 -13.38 -8.33
CA ASP A 48 16.39 -13.28 -9.55
C ASP A 48 14.99 -12.77 -9.22
N LYS A 49 14.77 -11.49 -9.47
CA LYS A 49 13.49 -10.79 -9.28
C LYS A 49 12.79 -10.41 -10.58
N LEU A 50 13.37 -10.75 -11.73
CA LEU A 50 12.87 -10.26 -13.01
C LEU A 50 11.47 -10.82 -13.31
N GLN A 51 11.28 -12.12 -13.07
CA GLN A 51 10.02 -12.78 -13.37
C GLN A 51 8.90 -12.31 -12.45
N LEU A 52 9.11 -12.31 -11.13
CA LEU A 52 8.13 -11.79 -10.18
C LEU A 52 7.77 -10.33 -10.47
N LYS A 53 8.74 -9.46 -10.78
CA LYS A 53 8.45 -8.08 -11.20
C LYS A 53 7.56 -7.99 -12.43
N LYS A 54 7.85 -8.77 -13.48
CA LYS A 54 7.03 -8.80 -14.70
C LYS A 54 5.59 -9.21 -14.41
N VAL A 55 5.42 -10.23 -13.57
CA VAL A 55 4.10 -10.73 -13.16
C VAL A 55 3.32 -9.65 -12.38
N ILE A 56 3.97 -9.00 -11.40
CA ILE A 56 3.36 -7.94 -10.60
C ILE A 56 3.00 -6.73 -11.47
N SER A 57 3.88 -6.25 -12.35
CA SER A 57 3.56 -5.12 -13.23
C SER A 57 2.38 -5.42 -14.18
N LYS A 58 2.27 -6.67 -14.67
CA LYS A 58 1.12 -7.10 -15.47
C LYS A 58 -0.17 -7.09 -14.64
N LEU A 59 -0.10 -7.59 -13.40
CA LEU A 59 -1.22 -7.60 -12.47
C LEU A 59 -1.70 -6.17 -12.15
N GLU A 60 -0.78 -5.29 -11.79
CA GLU A 60 -1.05 -3.87 -11.48
C GLU A 60 -1.74 -3.17 -12.66
N GLY A 61 -1.18 -3.30 -13.86
CA GLY A 61 -1.75 -2.70 -15.07
C GLY A 61 -3.16 -3.24 -15.39
N ALA A 62 -3.38 -4.54 -15.25
CA ALA A 62 -4.69 -5.14 -15.50
C ALA A 62 -5.74 -4.71 -14.46
N CYS A 63 -5.38 -4.64 -13.17
CA CYS A 63 -6.26 -4.13 -12.12
C CYS A 63 -6.61 -2.66 -12.33
N GLU A 64 -5.61 -1.81 -12.63
CA GLU A 64 -5.84 -0.38 -12.91
C GLU A 64 -6.74 -0.18 -14.12
N GLN A 65 -6.51 -0.94 -15.20
CA GLN A 65 -7.33 -0.90 -16.41
C GLN A 65 -8.76 -1.33 -16.10
N LEU A 66 -8.96 -2.43 -15.36
CA LEU A 66 -10.28 -2.93 -14.98
C LEU A 66 -11.06 -1.88 -14.19
N CYS A 67 -10.44 -1.30 -13.15
CA CYS A 67 -11.04 -0.25 -12.33
C CYS A 67 -11.40 0.99 -13.18
N THR A 68 -10.48 1.42 -14.05
CA THR A 68 -10.70 2.58 -14.93
C THR A 68 -11.82 2.33 -15.94
N THR A 69 -11.93 1.12 -16.50
CA THR A 69 -12.97 0.77 -17.49
C THR A 69 -14.38 0.75 -16.88
N LEU A 70 -14.52 0.31 -15.63
CA LEU A 70 -15.83 0.15 -14.99
C LEU A 70 -16.29 1.40 -14.21
N ALA A 71 -15.37 2.28 -13.81
CA ALA A 71 -15.70 3.49 -13.06
C ALA A 71 -16.16 4.66 -13.96
N PRO A 72 -17.05 5.55 -13.48
CA PRO A 72 -17.43 6.76 -14.23
C PRO A 72 -16.22 7.67 -14.50
N PRO A 73 -16.02 8.19 -15.73
CA PRO A 73 -14.85 9.00 -16.08
C PRO A 73 -14.62 10.22 -15.16
N SER A 74 -15.68 10.95 -14.83
CA SER A 74 -15.60 12.14 -13.95
C SER A 74 -15.14 11.78 -12.53
N HIS A 75 -15.64 10.67 -11.99
CA HIS A 75 -15.21 10.16 -10.67
C HIS A 75 -13.73 9.76 -10.70
N THR A 76 -13.29 9.06 -11.75
CA THR A 76 -11.90 8.63 -11.91
C THR A 76 -10.93 9.81 -12.02
N ILE A 77 -11.24 10.82 -12.84
CA ILE A 77 -10.42 12.03 -12.97
C ILE A 77 -10.37 12.80 -11.64
N MET A 78 -11.52 12.94 -10.96
CA MET A 78 -11.59 13.67 -9.70
C MET A 78 -10.74 12.99 -8.61
N ASN A 79 -10.82 11.67 -8.45
CA ASN A 79 -10.01 10.93 -7.49
C ASN A 79 -8.50 11.07 -7.74
N ARG A 80 -8.10 11.13 -9.01
CA ARG A 80 -6.69 11.36 -9.39
C ARG A 80 -6.24 12.79 -9.15
N ALA A 81 -7.10 13.77 -9.44
CA ALA A 81 -6.79 15.19 -9.26
C ALA A 81 -6.76 15.60 -7.79
N GLN A 82 -7.58 14.97 -6.95
CA GLN A 82 -7.65 15.21 -5.50
C GLN A 82 -6.79 14.23 -4.70
N GLU A 83 -5.84 13.55 -5.33
CA GLU A 83 -4.89 12.67 -4.65
C GLU A 83 -3.87 13.53 -3.87
N PHE A 84 -3.90 13.45 -2.54
CA PHE A 84 -2.93 14.12 -1.67
C PHE A 84 -2.15 13.14 -0.77
N GLY A 85 -2.15 11.86 -1.13
CA GLY A 85 -1.43 10.82 -0.39
C GLY A 85 0.08 11.08 -0.36
N TRP A 86 0.64 11.65 -1.44
CA TRP A 86 2.05 12.05 -1.48
C TRP A 86 2.40 13.10 -0.41
N ALA A 87 1.50 14.06 -0.15
CA ALA A 87 1.71 15.11 0.84
C ALA A 87 1.64 14.54 2.27
N CYS A 88 0.69 13.63 2.51
CA CYS A 88 0.60 12.87 3.76
C CYS A 88 1.84 12.01 4.00
N LEU A 89 2.33 11.31 2.96
CA LEU A 89 3.52 10.47 3.05
C LEU A 89 4.76 11.31 3.37
N ARG A 90 4.92 12.47 2.74
CA ARG A 90 5.99 13.42 3.05
C ARG A 90 5.98 13.82 4.52
N VAL A 91 4.82 14.13 5.09
CA VAL A 91 4.71 14.46 6.52
C VAL A 91 5.11 13.27 7.39
N ALA A 92 4.63 12.06 7.07
CA ALA A 92 4.95 10.87 7.83
C ALA A 92 6.46 10.56 7.86
N VAL A 93 7.14 10.80 6.74
CA VAL A 93 8.60 10.65 6.61
C VAL A 93 9.33 11.74 7.38
N GLN A 94 8.99 13.02 7.17
CA GLN A 94 9.66 14.16 7.82
C GLN A 94 9.54 14.13 9.34
N GLN A 95 8.38 13.72 9.86
CA GLN A 95 8.13 13.62 11.31
C GLN A 95 8.45 12.25 11.88
N LYS A 96 9.06 11.36 11.08
CA LYS A 96 9.53 10.03 11.51
C LYS A 96 8.46 9.21 12.22
N ILE A 97 7.21 9.28 11.73
CA ILE A 97 6.07 8.63 12.39
C ILE A 97 6.30 7.12 12.51
N ALA A 98 6.82 6.48 11.45
CA ALA A 98 7.10 5.05 11.44
C ALA A 98 8.15 4.64 12.49
N ASP A 99 9.12 5.50 12.81
CA ASP A 99 10.13 5.23 13.85
C ASP A 99 9.52 5.28 15.24
N VAL A 100 8.58 6.19 15.47
CA VAL A 100 7.84 6.27 16.72
C VAL A 100 6.98 5.02 16.90
N LEU A 101 6.19 4.67 15.88
CA LEU A 101 5.31 3.50 15.91
C LEU A 101 6.05 2.17 15.95
N ALA A 102 7.30 2.10 15.50
CA ALA A 102 8.12 0.88 15.60
C ALA A 102 8.34 0.40 17.06
N LYS A 103 8.18 1.30 18.04
CA LYS A 103 8.28 1.00 19.46
C LYS A 103 6.94 0.57 20.09
N HIS A 104 5.87 0.59 19.30
CA HIS A 104 4.48 0.41 19.73
C HIS A 104 3.74 -0.50 18.73
N PRO A 105 4.07 -1.81 18.67
CA PRO A 105 3.43 -2.74 17.74
C PRO A 105 1.90 -2.82 17.92
N GLU A 106 1.41 -2.63 19.14
CA GLU A 106 -0.02 -2.52 19.48
C GLU A 106 -0.70 -1.26 18.93
N GLY A 107 0.08 -0.29 18.48
CA GLY A 107 -0.37 1.01 17.99
C GLY A 107 -0.42 2.09 19.08
N LEU A 108 -0.53 3.35 18.64
CA LEU A 108 -0.68 4.50 19.51
C LEU A 108 -1.91 5.31 19.16
N HIS A 109 -2.63 5.76 20.19
CA HIS A 109 -3.69 6.75 20.03
C HIS A 109 -3.12 8.06 19.48
N VAL A 110 -3.87 8.74 18.63
CA VAL A 110 -3.44 9.95 17.93
C VAL A 110 -2.99 11.05 18.89
N ASP A 111 -3.63 11.18 20.05
CA ASP A 111 -3.25 12.16 21.08
C ASP A 111 -1.83 11.90 21.61
N VAL A 112 -1.53 10.66 21.99
CA VAL A 112 -0.20 10.27 22.49
C VAL A 112 0.85 10.38 21.38
N LEU A 113 0.50 9.99 20.15
CA LEU A 113 1.40 10.11 19.01
C LEU A 113 1.68 11.57 18.66
N SER A 114 0.67 12.44 18.76
CA SER A 114 0.74 13.88 18.44
C SER A 114 1.81 14.59 19.25
N GLU A 115 1.95 14.28 20.54
CA GLU A 115 2.96 14.82 21.43
C GLU A 115 4.38 14.44 20.99
N LYS A 116 4.55 13.20 20.51
CA LYS A 116 5.84 12.65 20.08
C LYS A 116 6.30 13.24 18.74
N VAL A 117 5.37 13.44 17.80
CA VAL A 117 5.66 13.89 16.42
C VAL A 117 5.39 15.37 16.18
N LYS A 118 4.90 16.09 17.20
CA LYS A 118 4.62 17.53 17.19
C LYS A 118 3.69 17.97 16.05
N ILE A 119 2.66 17.17 15.75
CA ILE A 119 1.57 17.50 14.82
C ILE A 119 0.27 17.53 15.60
N HIS A 120 -0.55 18.55 15.43
CA HIS A 120 -1.87 18.62 16.07
C HIS A 120 -2.69 17.32 15.87
N PRO A 121 -3.29 16.73 16.91
CA PRO A 121 -3.89 15.39 16.85
C PRO A 121 -4.95 15.25 15.75
N MET A 122 -5.85 16.23 15.58
CA MET A 122 -6.84 16.19 14.48
C MET A 122 -6.19 16.13 13.09
N LYS A 123 -5.08 16.86 12.88
CA LYS A 123 -4.36 16.88 11.59
C LYS A 123 -3.63 15.56 11.40
N LEU A 124 -3.00 15.04 12.45
CA LEU A 124 -2.30 13.76 12.44
C LEU A 124 -3.25 12.61 12.12
N GLY A 125 -4.43 12.56 12.75
CA GLY A 125 -5.46 11.55 12.48
C GLY A 125 -5.91 11.59 11.02
N SER A 126 -6.19 12.77 10.47
CA SER A 126 -6.54 12.91 9.04
C SER A 126 -5.43 12.41 8.11
N ILE A 127 -4.17 12.73 8.40
CA ILE A 127 -3.02 12.25 7.62
C ILE A 127 -2.92 10.72 7.69
N LEU A 128 -3.01 10.16 8.88
CA LEU A 128 -2.86 8.73 9.10
C LEU A 128 -4.00 7.92 8.50
N ARG A 129 -5.25 8.41 8.54
CA ARG A 129 -6.38 7.75 7.87
C ARG A 129 -6.23 7.71 6.35
N VAL A 130 -5.72 8.79 5.74
CA VAL A 130 -5.42 8.81 4.29
C VAL A 130 -4.37 7.77 3.95
N LEU A 131 -3.33 7.65 4.76
CA LEU A 131 -2.27 6.66 4.57
C LEU A 131 -2.74 5.24 4.89
N ALA A 132 -3.63 5.06 5.87
CA ALA A 132 -4.22 3.76 6.19
C ALA A 132 -5.13 3.26 5.06
N ALA A 133 -5.93 4.13 4.45
CA ALA A 133 -6.73 3.82 3.27
C ALA A 133 -5.88 3.43 2.04
N LYS A 134 -4.60 3.81 2.04
CA LYS A 134 -3.61 3.44 1.01
C LYS A 134 -2.69 2.29 1.45
N HIS A 135 -3.01 1.64 2.57
CA HIS A 135 -2.21 0.56 3.14
C HIS A 135 -0.75 0.94 3.41
N CYS A 136 -0.49 2.20 3.79
CA CYS A 136 0.82 2.66 4.24
C CYS A 136 0.99 2.61 5.77
N PHE A 137 -0.10 2.65 6.52
CA PHE A 137 -0.19 2.42 7.97
C PHE A 137 -1.45 1.60 8.25
N ARG A 138 -1.70 1.23 9.51
CA ARG A 138 -2.91 0.52 9.92
C ARG A 138 -3.59 1.23 11.07
N GLU A 139 -4.91 1.41 10.99
CA GLU A 139 -5.75 1.80 12.13
C GLU A 139 -6.32 0.52 12.77
N VAL A 140 -5.92 0.22 14.01
CA VAL A 140 -6.31 -1.02 14.71
C VAL A 140 -7.59 -0.86 15.51
N SER A 141 -7.87 0.36 15.94
CA SER A 141 -9.11 0.82 16.57
C SER A 141 -9.24 2.33 16.31
N PRO A 142 -10.41 2.94 16.56
CA PRO A 142 -10.58 4.38 16.32
C PRO A 142 -9.43 5.21 16.90
N ASP A 143 -8.77 5.98 16.04
CA ASP A 143 -7.65 6.87 16.36
C ASP A 143 -6.38 6.19 16.88
N VAL A 144 -6.27 4.86 16.84
CA VAL A 144 -5.07 4.10 17.20
C VAL A 144 -4.41 3.54 15.95
N PHE A 145 -3.18 3.98 15.69
CA PHE A 145 -2.43 3.63 14.49
C PHE A 145 -1.17 2.83 14.80
N THR A 146 -0.85 1.87 13.95
CA THR A 146 0.38 1.07 13.99
C THR A 146 1.03 1.00 12.61
N ASN A 147 2.28 0.55 12.58
CA ASN A 147 2.99 0.29 11.35
C ASN A 147 2.39 -0.91 10.62
N ASN A 148 2.48 -0.89 9.30
CA ASN A 148 2.27 -2.06 8.46
C ASN A 148 3.48 -2.26 7.54
N ARG A 149 3.39 -3.19 6.61
CA ARG A 149 4.48 -3.55 5.70
C ARG A 149 5.18 -2.38 4.98
N LEU A 150 4.43 -1.36 4.58
CA LEU A 150 4.98 -0.25 3.77
C LEU A 150 5.61 0.85 4.62
N SER A 151 5.09 1.10 5.83
CA SER A 151 5.57 2.20 6.68
C SER A 151 7.08 2.23 6.94
N PRO A 152 7.81 1.11 7.16
CA PRO A 152 9.26 1.16 7.37
C PRO A 152 10.03 1.55 6.11
N SER A 153 9.50 1.22 4.93
CA SER A 153 10.14 1.54 3.64
C SER A 153 10.09 3.02 3.30
N ALA A 154 9.17 3.78 3.91
CA ALA A 154 9.09 5.23 3.75
C ALA A 154 10.39 5.95 4.18
N LYS A 155 11.20 5.33 5.05
CA LYS A 155 12.53 5.84 5.45
C LYS A 155 13.51 5.94 4.28
N ARG A 156 13.32 5.17 3.21
CA ARG A 156 14.20 5.16 2.02
C ARG A 156 13.92 6.33 1.05
N LEU A 157 12.95 7.20 1.37
CA LEU A 157 12.55 8.34 0.52
C LEU A 157 13.24 9.67 0.91
N THR A 158 14.13 9.65 1.91
CA THR A 158 14.99 10.79 2.34
C THR A 158 16.44 10.50 2.01
#